data_AF-A0A410YFR3-F1
#
_entry.id   AF-A0A410YFR3-F1
#
_cell.length_a   1.000
_cell.length_b   1.000
_cell.length_c   1.000
_cell.angle_alpha   90.00
_cell.angle_beta   90.00
_cell.angle_gamma   90.00
#
_symmetry.space_group_name_H-M   'P 1'
#
loop_
_entity.id
_entity.type
_entity.pdbx_description
1 polymer ?
#
loop_
_entity_poly.entity_id
_entity_poly.type
_entity_poly.pdbx_seq_one_letter_code
_entity_poly.pdbx_strand_id
1 'polypeptide(L)'
;MIQTLVAALMWVLVASLLILRRGRTDRSITYSALTIAIAMTLNVDAIYVVVDRVLGATNLATLLSDVLLMIGLFFLGRAAMKAGEYRPRLVRAAVGRSALFIALLGASVAFTLIDRGPTTVNFMIALGAQPWAATYSIVAFTYCGIVVAAMLALATRQFRLGDGIQRIPPALLFIGSASGVALCVVVIVMDVAHISGNLELMNAVGATYGPLSLLAFVFLCAGFVGQPLVRYVRDRARHAQTSEMVRELDPLWRRATLVRPGLSGTNSLGSSLDDPEVRLHREIVEIRDAMIDPRVSFEVTGPDRALLERAEAHLLGADARGALESVPGRPARERGQV
;
A
#
# COMPACT_ATOMS: atom_id res chain seq x y z
N MET A 1 17.56 -18.78 -7.43
CA MET A 1 17.61 -17.43 -8.04
C MET A 1 16.29 -16.65 -7.90
N ILE A 2 15.12 -17.23 -8.16
CA ILE A 2 13.84 -16.52 -8.00
C ILE A 2 13.56 -16.18 -6.52
N GLN A 3 13.72 -17.15 -5.61
CA GLN A 3 13.50 -16.92 -4.16
C GLN A 3 14.41 -15.82 -3.59
N THR A 4 15.68 -15.76 -4.02
CA THR A 4 16.62 -14.71 -3.60
C THR A 4 16.17 -13.32 -4.08
N LEU A 5 15.66 -13.22 -5.30
CA LEU A 5 15.11 -11.97 -5.83
C LEU A 5 13.85 -11.54 -5.07
N VAL A 6 12.94 -12.48 -4.80
CA VAL A 6 11.72 -12.22 -4.03
C VAL A 6 12.06 -11.77 -2.60
N ALA A 7 13.00 -12.45 -1.93
CA ALA A 7 13.46 -12.07 -0.60
C ALA A 7 14.07 -10.66 -0.60
N ALA A 8 14.96 -10.35 -1.55
CA ALA A 8 15.54 -9.02 -1.68
C ALA A 8 14.48 -7.94 -1.90
N LEU A 9 13.52 -8.18 -2.80
CA LEU A 9 12.40 -7.28 -3.06
C LEU A 9 11.56 -7.03 -1.79
N MET A 10 11.27 -8.07 -1.01
CA MET A 10 10.53 -7.94 0.25
C MET A 10 11.30 -7.11 1.29
N TRP A 11 12.63 -7.25 1.37
CA TRP A 11 13.44 -6.39 2.23
C TRP A 11 13.49 -4.94 1.77
N VAL A 12 13.52 -4.69 0.46
CA VAL A 12 13.40 -3.34 -0.11
C VAL A 12 12.04 -2.72 0.24
N LEU A 13 10.95 -3.50 0.17
CA LEU A 13 9.62 -3.07 0.62
C LEU A 13 9.64 -2.69 2.11
N VAL A 14 10.22 -3.53 2.97
CA VAL A 14 10.33 -3.25 4.42
C VAL A 14 11.09 -1.94 4.66
N ALA A 15 12.27 -1.77 4.06
CA ALA A 15 13.05 -0.54 4.18
C ALA A 15 12.27 0.69 3.71
N SER A 16 11.60 0.59 2.55
CA SER A 16 10.77 1.66 1.99
C SER A 16 9.62 2.05 2.93
N LEU A 17 8.94 1.06 3.52
CA LEU A 17 7.85 1.31 4.47
C LEU A 17 8.34 1.92 5.79
N LEU A 18 9.52 1.53 6.28
CA LEU A 18 10.12 2.12 7.48
C LEU A 18 10.47 3.59 7.27
N ILE A 19 10.91 3.98 6.08
CA ILE A 19 11.22 5.37 5.72
C ILE A 19 9.93 6.17 5.47
N LEU A 20 9.07 5.72 4.55
CA LEU A 20 7.91 6.47 4.08
C LEU A 20 6.74 6.51 5.08
N ARG A 21 6.72 5.61 6.07
CA ARG A 21 5.65 5.57 7.10
C ARG A 21 6.18 5.86 8.51
N ARG A 22 7.37 6.45 8.62
CA ARG A 22 7.94 6.85 9.90
C ARG A 22 6.94 7.74 10.66
N GLY A 23 6.69 7.42 11.93
CA GLY A 23 5.78 8.19 12.80
C GLY A 23 4.29 7.84 12.72
N ARG A 24 3.85 6.94 11.81
CA ARG A 24 2.44 6.50 11.81
C ARG A 24 2.16 5.48 12.91
N THR A 25 1.00 5.64 13.55
CA THR A 25 0.50 4.74 14.61
C THR A 25 0.12 3.36 14.08
N ASP A 26 -0.29 3.24 12.81
CA ASP A 26 -0.61 1.96 12.20
C ASP A 26 0.61 1.30 11.53
N ARG A 27 1.15 0.28 12.20
CA ARG A 27 2.31 -0.51 11.77
C ARG A 27 1.96 -1.88 11.20
N SER A 28 0.67 -2.19 11.03
CA SER A 28 0.20 -3.52 10.58
C SER A 28 0.80 -3.96 9.24
N ILE A 29 0.87 -3.05 8.25
CA ILE A 29 1.49 -3.32 6.94
C ILE A 29 3.00 -3.56 7.08
N THR A 30 3.69 -2.81 7.94
CA THR A 30 5.14 -2.98 8.16
C THR A 30 5.44 -4.32 8.83
N TYR A 31 4.67 -4.70 9.85
CA TYR A 31 4.82 -6.01 10.50
C TYR A 31 4.50 -7.16 9.54
N SER A 32 3.47 -7.01 8.72
CA SER A 32 3.16 -7.96 7.65
C SER A 32 4.34 -8.11 6.68
N ALA A 33 4.82 -7.01 6.11
CA ALA A 33 5.94 -7.02 5.16
C ALA A 33 7.20 -7.63 5.78
N LEU A 34 7.50 -7.31 7.04
CA LEU A 34 8.63 -7.89 7.79
C LEU A 34 8.47 -9.41 7.95
N THR A 35 7.28 -9.86 8.36
CA THR A 35 7.01 -11.29 8.55
C THR A 35 7.13 -12.06 7.24
N ILE A 36 6.59 -11.52 6.14
CA ILE A 36 6.71 -12.11 4.80
C ILE A 36 8.17 -12.08 4.32
N ALA A 37 8.93 -11.01 4.58
CA ALA A 37 10.34 -10.92 4.23
C ALA A 37 11.16 -12.01 4.94
N ILE A 38 10.90 -12.26 6.22
CA ILE A 38 11.54 -13.35 6.97
C ILE A 38 11.16 -14.70 6.37
N ALA A 39 9.87 -14.94 6.09
CA ALA A 39 9.41 -16.18 5.46
C ALA A 39 10.11 -16.43 4.10
N MET A 40 10.18 -15.41 3.25
CA MET A 40 10.85 -15.51 1.94
C MET A 40 12.37 -15.70 2.06
N THR A 41 12.98 -15.13 3.11
CA THR A 41 14.41 -15.34 3.41
C THR A 41 14.69 -16.77 3.83
N LEU A 42 13.79 -17.38 4.63
CA LEU A 42 13.88 -18.79 5.01
C LEU A 42 13.74 -19.75 3.82
N ASN A 43 13.10 -19.32 2.73
CA ASN A 43 12.98 -20.09 1.48
C ASN A 43 14.21 -20.00 0.57
N VAL A 44 15.24 -19.22 0.91
CA VAL A 44 16.48 -19.19 0.14
C VAL A 44 17.28 -20.46 0.44
N ASP A 45 17.57 -21.28 -0.57
CA ASP A 45 18.23 -22.60 -0.43
C ASP A 45 19.38 -22.63 0.61
N ALA A 46 20.30 -21.68 0.53
CA ALA A 46 21.45 -21.60 1.45
C ALA A 46 21.04 -21.37 2.91
N ILE A 47 20.01 -20.54 3.14
CA ILE A 47 19.49 -20.22 4.47
C ILE A 47 18.62 -21.37 4.96
N TYR A 48 17.77 -21.90 4.08
CA TYR A 48 16.89 -23.03 4.34
C TYR A 48 17.67 -24.22 4.90
N VAL A 49 18.73 -24.66 4.22
CA VAL A 49 19.53 -25.83 4.63
C VAL A 49 20.16 -25.64 6.00
N VAL A 50 20.64 -24.42 6.29
CA VAL A 50 21.25 -24.10 7.60
C VAL A 50 20.22 -24.12 8.71
N VAL A 51 19.08 -23.45 8.49
CA VAL A 51 18.00 -23.38 9.49
C VAL A 51 17.38 -24.76 9.72
N ASP A 52 17.12 -25.51 8.67
CA ASP A 52 16.54 -26.84 8.78
C ASP A 52 17.45 -27.80 9.54
N ARG A 53 18.78 -27.70 9.34
CA ARG A 53 19.75 -28.50 10.10
C ARG A 53 19.66 -28.24 11.61
N VAL A 54 19.49 -26.98 12.01
CA VAL A 54 19.31 -26.61 13.44
C VAL A 54 17.97 -27.15 13.98
N LEU A 55 16.95 -27.22 13.14
CA LEU A 55 15.63 -27.73 13.50
C LEU A 55 15.51 -29.27 13.47
N GLY A 56 16.58 -29.99 13.11
CA GLY A 56 16.61 -31.46 13.13
C GLY A 56 16.73 -32.12 11.75
N ALA A 57 16.92 -31.34 10.68
CA ALA A 57 17.14 -31.81 9.30
C ALA A 57 15.99 -32.65 8.70
N THR A 58 14.75 -32.32 9.08
CA THR A 58 13.52 -33.02 8.65
C THR A 58 12.53 -32.09 7.96
N ASN A 59 12.99 -31.06 7.24
CA ASN A 59 12.18 -30.08 6.51
C ASN A 59 11.24 -29.21 7.39
N LEU A 60 11.53 -29.08 8.69
CA LEU A 60 10.75 -28.22 9.60
C LEU A 60 10.89 -26.73 9.25
N ALA A 61 11.96 -26.34 8.57
CA ALA A 61 12.11 -24.99 8.05
C ALA A 61 11.00 -24.63 7.03
N THR A 62 10.46 -25.61 6.27
CA THR A 62 9.34 -25.39 5.35
C THR A 62 8.08 -24.99 6.09
N LEU A 63 7.71 -25.75 7.13
CA LEU A 63 6.55 -25.43 7.94
C LEU A 63 6.69 -24.06 8.61
N LEU A 64 7.87 -23.75 9.16
CA LEU A 64 8.14 -22.46 9.78
C LEU A 64 7.99 -21.30 8.79
N SER A 65 8.56 -21.46 7.58
CA SER A 65 8.40 -20.53 6.46
C SER A 65 6.92 -20.25 6.17
N ASP A 66 6.14 -21.31 5.99
CA ASP A 66 4.78 -21.20 5.47
C ASP A 66 3.84 -20.65 6.54
N VAL A 67 4.04 -21.02 7.81
CA VAL A 67 3.37 -20.41 8.96
C VAL A 67 3.64 -18.91 9.02
N LEU A 68 4.90 -18.49 8.88
CA LEU A 68 5.26 -17.07 8.87
C LEU A 68 4.63 -16.35 7.66
N LEU A 69 4.63 -16.97 6.48
CA LEU A 69 3.99 -16.41 5.29
C LEU A 69 2.48 -16.22 5.49
N MET A 70 1.79 -17.22 6.02
CA MET A 70 0.34 -17.16 6.31
C MET A 70 0.02 -16.08 7.35
N ILE A 71 0.81 -15.98 8.42
CA ILE A 71 0.68 -14.91 9.43
C ILE A 71 0.94 -13.53 8.80
N GLY A 72 1.97 -13.43 7.97
CA GLY A 72 2.31 -12.21 7.24
C GLY A 72 1.16 -11.74 6.35
N LEU A 73 0.61 -12.64 5.54
CA LEU A 73 -0.55 -12.38 4.68
C LEU A 73 -1.81 -12.04 5.48
N PHE A 74 -2.04 -12.70 6.61
CA PHE A 74 -3.14 -12.36 7.51
C PHE A 74 -3.10 -10.89 7.95
N PHE A 75 -1.94 -10.43 8.43
CA PHE A 75 -1.77 -9.03 8.81
C PHE A 75 -1.90 -8.09 7.60
N LEU A 76 -1.44 -8.52 6.43
CA LEU A 76 -1.56 -7.76 5.18
C LEU A 76 -3.03 -7.54 4.80
N GLY A 77 -3.80 -8.63 4.73
CA GLY A 77 -5.22 -8.60 4.40
C GLY A 77 -6.00 -7.76 5.40
N ARG A 78 -5.67 -7.85 6.70
CA ARG A 78 -6.29 -7.03 7.74
C ARG A 78 -5.98 -5.55 7.57
N ALA A 79 -4.75 -5.22 7.23
CA ALA A 79 -4.34 -3.84 7.02
C ALA A 79 -5.00 -3.24 5.78
N ALA A 80 -5.09 -4.00 4.69
CA ALA A 80 -5.81 -3.63 3.48
C ALA A 80 -7.31 -3.39 3.77
N MET A 81 -7.94 -4.28 4.55
CA MET A 81 -9.34 -4.16 4.97
C MET A 81 -9.60 -2.98 5.91
N LYS A 82 -8.63 -2.60 6.76
CA LYS A 82 -8.77 -1.43 7.63
C LYS A 82 -8.72 -0.13 6.83
N ALA A 83 -7.98 -0.10 5.73
CA ALA A 83 -7.89 1.03 4.83
C ALA A 83 -9.12 1.19 3.92
N GLY A 84 -9.95 0.15 3.77
CA GLY A 84 -11.18 0.19 2.99
C GLY A 84 -12.43 0.38 3.84
N GLU A 85 -13.33 1.28 3.44
CA GLU A 85 -14.67 1.43 4.05
C GLU A 85 -15.57 0.21 3.78
N TYR A 86 -15.24 -0.60 2.77
CA TYR A 86 -16.03 -1.75 2.35
C TYR A 86 -15.68 -3.02 3.13
N ARG A 87 -16.66 -3.57 3.87
CA ARG A 87 -16.47 -4.79 4.67
C ARG A 87 -17.53 -5.86 4.34
N PRO A 88 -17.47 -6.51 3.18
CA PRO A 88 -18.35 -7.63 2.90
C PRO A 88 -18.07 -8.76 3.90
N ARG A 89 -19.14 -9.36 4.46
CA ARG A 89 -19.06 -10.34 5.55
C ARG A 89 -18.15 -11.53 5.20
N LEU A 90 -18.17 -11.96 3.94
CA LEU A 90 -17.33 -13.05 3.44
C LEU A 90 -15.84 -12.70 3.49
N VAL A 91 -15.45 -11.50 3.06
CA VAL A 91 -14.04 -11.05 3.14
C VAL A 91 -13.58 -10.88 4.59
N ARG A 92 -14.47 -10.42 5.47
CA ARG A 92 -14.17 -10.30 6.90
C ARG A 92 -13.97 -11.67 7.57
N ALA A 93 -14.76 -12.67 7.17
CA ALA A 93 -14.61 -14.04 7.65
C ALA A 93 -13.33 -14.70 7.10
N ALA A 94 -13.04 -14.50 5.81
CA ALA A 94 -11.84 -14.95 5.13
C ALA A 94 -10.55 -14.42 5.79
N VAL A 95 -10.52 -13.15 6.18
CA VAL A 95 -9.41 -12.54 6.92
C VAL A 95 -9.65 -12.60 8.45
N GLY A 96 -10.45 -13.57 8.90
CA GLY A 96 -10.74 -13.82 10.30
C GLY A 96 -9.60 -14.55 11.01
N ARG A 97 -9.45 -14.32 12.32
CA ARG A 97 -8.50 -15.09 13.16
C ARG A 97 -8.81 -16.59 13.14
N SER A 98 -10.08 -16.95 13.08
CA SER A 98 -10.53 -18.35 12.98
C SER A 98 -10.07 -19.01 11.69
N ALA A 99 -10.20 -18.33 10.55
CA ALA A 99 -9.74 -18.85 9.26
C ALA A 99 -8.22 -19.12 9.26
N LEU A 100 -7.43 -18.18 9.77
CA LEU A 100 -5.98 -18.38 9.95
C LEU A 100 -5.70 -19.58 10.88
N PHE A 101 -6.37 -19.65 12.04
CA PHE A 101 -6.14 -20.72 12.99
C PHE A 101 -6.47 -22.10 12.42
N ILE A 102 -7.61 -22.23 11.72
CA ILE A 102 -8.01 -23.48 11.06
C ILE A 102 -7.00 -23.86 9.98
N ALA A 103 -6.55 -22.91 9.16
CA ALA A 103 -5.58 -23.17 8.10
C ALA A 103 -4.21 -23.58 8.68
N LEU A 104 -3.73 -22.88 9.71
CA LEU A 104 -2.47 -23.22 10.40
C LEU A 104 -2.55 -24.60 11.06
N LEU A 105 -3.66 -24.91 11.74
CA LEU A 105 -3.87 -26.22 12.35
C LEU A 105 -3.92 -27.31 11.28
N GLY A 106 -4.69 -27.11 10.22
CA GLY A 106 -4.82 -28.06 9.11
C GLY A 106 -3.48 -28.33 8.41
N ALA A 107 -2.73 -27.27 8.09
CA ALA A 107 -1.40 -27.39 7.51
C ALA A 107 -0.44 -28.09 8.47
N SER A 108 -0.41 -27.71 9.76
CA SER A 108 0.48 -28.33 10.75
C SER A 108 0.18 -29.82 10.93
N VAL A 109 -1.10 -30.20 11.06
CA VAL A 109 -1.52 -31.60 11.18
C VAL A 109 -1.14 -32.38 9.93
N ALA A 110 -1.48 -31.88 8.74
CA ALA A 110 -1.09 -32.53 7.48
C ALA A 110 0.43 -32.69 7.39
N PHE A 111 1.20 -31.68 7.77
CA PHE A 111 2.66 -31.72 7.77
C PHE A 111 3.23 -32.81 8.69
N THR A 112 2.64 -33.03 9.87
CA THR A 112 3.10 -34.10 10.78
C THR A 112 2.90 -35.51 10.23
N LEU A 113 1.99 -35.68 9.26
CA LEU A 113 1.68 -36.97 8.65
C LEU A 113 2.52 -37.27 7.40
N ILE A 114 3.37 -36.33 6.96
CA ILE A 114 4.27 -36.51 5.82
C ILE A 114 5.45 -37.38 6.23
N ASP A 115 5.82 -38.32 5.37
CA ASP A 115 7.11 -38.99 5.47
C ASP A 115 8.19 -38.06 4.89
N ARG A 116 8.80 -37.26 5.77
CA ARG A 116 9.59 -36.07 5.40
C ARG A 116 10.99 -36.39 4.89
N GLY A 117 11.54 -37.56 5.23
CA GLY A 117 12.91 -37.93 4.89
C GLY A 117 13.95 -36.86 5.32
N PRO A 118 15.11 -36.81 4.65
CA PRO A 118 16.13 -35.80 4.89
C PRO A 118 15.76 -34.43 4.30
N THR A 119 16.46 -33.38 4.73
CA THR A 119 16.34 -32.02 4.19
C THR A 119 16.39 -31.97 2.66
N THR A 120 15.40 -31.33 2.05
CA THR A 120 15.32 -31.07 0.61
C THR A 120 14.92 -29.62 0.34
N VAL A 121 15.57 -28.98 -0.63
CA VAL A 121 15.24 -27.62 -1.08
C VAL A 121 14.06 -27.58 -2.05
N ASN A 122 13.68 -28.74 -2.60
CA ASN A 122 12.58 -28.90 -3.56
C ASN A 122 11.45 -29.73 -2.95
N PHE A 123 10.96 -29.32 -1.77
CA PHE A 123 10.02 -30.09 -0.95
C PHE A 123 8.81 -30.66 -1.74
N MET A 124 8.07 -29.80 -2.44
CA MET A 124 6.87 -30.22 -3.18
C MET A 124 7.18 -31.01 -4.47
N ILE A 125 8.39 -30.93 -5.00
CA ILE A 125 8.80 -31.78 -6.13
C ILE A 125 9.20 -33.18 -5.61
N ALA A 126 9.92 -33.23 -4.48
CA ALA A 126 10.41 -34.48 -3.91
C ALA A 126 9.32 -35.28 -3.17
N LEU A 127 8.41 -34.59 -2.48
CA LEU A 127 7.44 -35.21 -1.57
C LEU A 127 5.98 -34.97 -2.01
N GLY A 128 5.74 -34.17 -3.05
CA GLY A 128 4.38 -33.77 -3.46
C GLY A 128 3.49 -34.91 -3.96
N ALA A 129 4.07 -36.05 -4.35
CA ALA A 129 3.30 -37.26 -4.68
C ALA A 129 2.60 -37.86 -3.44
N GLN A 130 3.04 -37.51 -2.22
CA GLN A 130 2.40 -37.97 -0.99
C GLN A 130 1.07 -37.21 -0.77
N PRO A 131 -0.05 -37.91 -0.47
CA PRO A 131 -1.34 -37.27 -0.22
C PRO A 131 -1.31 -36.21 0.89
N TRP A 132 -0.53 -36.45 1.95
CA TRP A 132 -0.39 -35.51 3.06
C TRP A 132 0.41 -34.26 2.69
N ALA A 133 1.40 -34.38 1.80
CA ALA A 133 2.16 -33.23 1.30
C ALA A 133 1.32 -32.36 0.37
N ALA A 134 0.53 -32.97 -0.52
CA ALA A 134 -0.45 -32.26 -1.33
C ALA A 134 -1.52 -31.58 -0.45
N THR A 135 -2.07 -32.28 0.54
CA THR A 135 -3.07 -31.71 1.47
C THR A 135 -2.50 -30.51 2.23
N TYR A 136 -1.27 -30.63 2.72
CA TYR A 136 -0.54 -29.54 3.37
C TYR A 136 -0.46 -28.29 2.48
N SER A 137 0.04 -28.47 1.25
CA SER A 137 0.19 -27.37 0.28
C SER A 137 -1.15 -26.76 -0.12
N ILE A 138 -2.16 -27.59 -0.43
CA ILE A 138 -3.51 -27.14 -0.79
C ILE A 138 -4.11 -26.30 0.34
N VAL A 139 -3.99 -26.71 1.60
CA VAL A 139 -4.51 -25.92 2.74
C VAL A 139 -3.81 -24.56 2.83
N ALA A 140 -2.48 -24.54 2.75
CA ALA A 140 -1.70 -23.31 2.81
C ALA A 140 -2.02 -22.34 1.65
N PHE A 141 -1.99 -22.83 0.41
CA PHE A 141 -2.24 -22.02 -0.78
C PHE A 141 -3.70 -21.64 -0.95
N THR A 142 -4.65 -22.44 -0.46
CA THR A 142 -6.06 -22.04 -0.42
C THR A 142 -6.25 -20.87 0.53
N TYR A 143 -5.67 -20.91 1.73
CA TYR A 143 -5.73 -19.78 2.66
C TYR A 143 -5.09 -18.52 2.07
N CYS A 144 -3.87 -18.64 1.52
CA CYS A 144 -3.19 -17.54 0.85
C CYS A 144 -4.03 -16.97 -0.30
N GLY A 145 -4.59 -17.85 -1.14
CA GLY A 145 -5.45 -17.48 -2.28
C GLY A 145 -6.70 -16.73 -1.84
N ILE A 146 -7.35 -17.15 -0.75
CA ILE A 146 -8.49 -16.44 -0.16
C ILE A 146 -8.11 -15.02 0.28
N VAL A 147 -6.98 -14.87 0.98
CA VAL A 147 -6.50 -13.55 1.43
C VAL A 147 -6.13 -12.65 0.25
N VAL A 148 -5.44 -13.19 -0.75
CA VAL A 148 -5.05 -12.45 -1.95
C VAL A 148 -6.27 -12.09 -2.81
N ALA A 149 -7.28 -12.97 -2.93
CA ALA A 149 -8.54 -12.66 -3.60
C ALA A 149 -9.31 -11.54 -2.91
N ALA A 150 -9.30 -11.51 -1.58
CA ALA A 150 -9.83 -10.37 -0.82
C ALA A 150 -9.09 -9.06 -1.14
N MET A 151 -7.75 -9.11 -1.23
CA MET A 151 -6.95 -7.95 -1.65
C MET A 151 -7.27 -7.53 -3.09
N LEU A 152 -7.47 -8.47 -4.01
CA LEU A 152 -7.88 -8.20 -5.39
C LEU A 152 -9.21 -7.46 -5.45
N ALA A 153 -10.21 -7.89 -4.67
CA ALA A 153 -11.52 -7.23 -4.60
C ALA A 153 -11.40 -5.78 -4.11
N LEU A 154 -10.56 -5.53 -3.08
CA LEU A 154 -10.29 -4.18 -2.59
C LEU A 154 -9.56 -3.32 -3.63
N ALA A 155 -8.51 -3.85 -4.25
CA ALA A 155 -7.72 -3.17 -5.26
C ALA A 155 -8.58 -2.80 -6.48
N THR A 156 -9.45 -3.70 -6.92
CA THR A 156 -10.40 -3.47 -8.02
C THR A 156 -11.31 -2.28 -7.73
N ARG A 157 -11.85 -2.21 -6.50
CA ARG A 157 -12.70 -1.08 -6.09
C ARG A 157 -11.92 0.22 -6.00
N GLN A 158 -10.75 0.20 -5.36
CA GLN A 158 -9.90 1.39 -5.25
C GLN A 158 -9.47 1.92 -6.63
N PHE A 159 -9.21 1.02 -7.58
CA PHE A 159 -8.90 1.38 -8.95
C PHE A 159 -10.09 2.05 -9.65
N ARG A 160 -11.32 1.55 -9.43
CA ARG A 160 -12.55 2.15 -9.98
C ARG A 160 -12.90 3.52 -9.37
N LEU A 161 -12.55 3.75 -8.11
CA LEU A 161 -12.89 4.98 -7.37
C LEU A 161 -11.78 6.03 -7.38
N GLY A 162 -10.52 5.64 -7.60
CA GLY A 162 -9.41 6.58 -7.66
C GLY A 162 -9.51 7.46 -8.90
N ASP A 163 -8.83 8.60 -8.90
CA ASP A 163 -8.67 9.47 -10.07
C ASP A 163 -7.21 9.86 -10.29
N GLY A 164 -6.84 10.06 -11.55
CA GLY A 164 -5.49 10.45 -11.96
C GLY A 164 -4.38 9.55 -11.37
N ILE A 165 -3.35 10.18 -10.81
CA ILE A 165 -2.16 9.50 -10.27
C ILE A 165 -2.47 8.58 -9.07
N GLN A 166 -3.63 8.76 -8.41
CA GLN A 166 -4.04 7.91 -7.29
C GLN A 166 -4.50 6.51 -7.74
N ARG A 167 -4.76 6.32 -9.04
CA ARG A 167 -5.10 5.01 -9.62
C ARG A 167 -3.89 4.08 -9.75
N ILE A 168 -2.66 4.60 -9.77
CA ILE A 168 -1.46 3.80 -10.01
C ILE A 168 -1.27 2.73 -8.93
N PRO A 169 -1.25 3.04 -7.61
CA PRO A 169 -1.02 2.00 -6.62
C PRO A 169 -2.12 0.93 -6.57
N PRO A 170 -3.42 1.26 -6.65
CA PRO A 170 -4.49 0.26 -6.79
C PRO A 170 -4.36 -0.60 -8.06
N ALA A 171 -3.91 -0.04 -9.18
CA ALA A 171 -3.68 -0.81 -10.41
C ALA A 171 -2.56 -1.85 -10.23
N LEU A 172 -1.45 -1.45 -9.60
CA LEU A 172 -0.35 -2.36 -9.27
C LEU A 172 -0.82 -3.45 -8.30
N LEU A 173 -1.56 -3.09 -7.25
CA LEU A 173 -2.14 -4.07 -6.32
C LEU A 173 -3.12 -5.03 -7.01
N PHE A 174 -3.90 -4.54 -7.98
CA PHE A 174 -4.82 -5.35 -8.78
C PHE A 174 -4.04 -6.40 -9.59
N ILE A 175 -3.04 -5.98 -10.36
CA ILE A 175 -2.21 -6.88 -11.16
C ILE A 175 -1.54 -7.91 -10.25
N GLY A 176 -0.86 -7.46 -9.19
CA GLY A 176 -0.15 -8.35 -8.27
C GLY A 176 -1.06 -9.34 -7.55
N SER A 177 -2.25 -8.90 -7.13
CA SER A 177 -3.22 -9.79 -6.49
C SER A 177 -3.84 -10.78 -7.49
N ALA A 178 -4.12 -10.35 -8.72
CA ALA A 178 -4.62 -11.24 -9.77
C ALA A 178 -3.58 -12.34 -10.10
N SER A 179 -2.31 -11.96 -10.23
CA SER A 179 -1.21 -12.90 -10.40
C SER A 179 -1.06 -13.83 -9.21
N GLY A 180 -1.21 -13.32 -7.98
CA GLY A 180 -1.14 -14.13 -6.77
C GLY A 180 -2.29 -15.14 -6.64
N VAL A 181 -3.51 -14.78 -7.04
CA VAL A 181 -4.64 -15.74 -7.12
C VAL A 181 -4.36 -16.79 -8.18
N ALA A 182 -3.92 -16.40 -9.37
CA ALA A 182 -3.55 -17.33 -10.43
C ALA A 182 -2.42 -18.28 -9.99
N LEU A 183 -1.43 -17.78 -9.27
CA LEU A 183 -0.36 -18.59 -8.67
C LEU A 183 -0.91 -19.64 -7.70
N CYS A 184 -1.86 -19.29 -6.83
CA CYS A 184 -2.47 -20.25 -5.91
C CYS A 184 -3.23 -21.35 -6.67
N VAL A 185 -3.94 -20.98 -7.75
CA VAL A 185 -4.62 -21.96 -8.61
C VAL A 185 -3.61 -22.90 -9.28
N VAL A 186 -2.52 -22.35 -9.83
CA VAL A 186 -1.43 -23.11 -10.45
C VAL A 186 -0.86 -24.14 -9.47
N VAL A 187 -0.55 -23.73 -8.24
CA VAL A 187 -0.02 -24.64 -7.22
C VAL A 187 -1.02 -25.75 -6.86
N ILE A 188 -2.29 -25.41 -6.63
CA ILE A 188 -3.32 -26.41 -6.31
C ILE A 188 -3.49 -27.41 -7.47
N VAL A 189 -3.46 -26.94 -8.72
CA VAL A 189 -3.53 -27.82 -9.90
C VAL A 189 -2.29 -28.71 -9.98
N MET A 190 -1.10 -28.18 -9.70
CA MET A 190 0.12 -28.98 -9.64
C MET A 190 0.04 -30.06 -8.57
N ASP A 191 -0.47 -29.74 -7.38
CA ASP A 191 -0.61 -30.70 -6.27
C ASP A 191 -1.55 -31.85 -6.67
N VAL A 192 -2.71 -31.53 -7.25
CA VAL A 192 -3.68 -32.52 -7.74
C VAL A 192 -3.12 -33.37 -8.88
N ALA A 193 -2.39 -32.74 -9.82
CA ALA A 193 -1.75 -33.44 -10.93
C ALA A 193 -0.67 -34.42 -10.43
N HIS A 194 0.12 -34.00 -9.43
CA HIS A 194 1.19 -34.81 -8.88
C HIS A 194 0.66 -36.07 -8.16
N ILE A 195 -0.37 -35.94 -7.32
CA ILE A 195 -0.99 -37.10 -6.65
C ILE A 195 -1.74 -38.02 -7.62
N SER A 196 -2.20 -37.48 -8.75
CA SER A 196 -2.87 -38.25 -9.80
C SER A 196 -1.88 -38.94 -10.76
N GLY A 197 -0.57 -38.75 -10.55
CA GLY A 197 0.48 -39.26 -11.44
C GLY A 197 0.57 -38.55 -12.80
N ASN A 198 -0.16 -37.45 -13.01
CA ASN A 198 -0.14 -36.70 -14.26
C ASN A 198 1.01 -35.67 -14.26
N LEU A 199 2.23 -36.17 -14.46
CA LEU A 199 3.45 -35.36 -14.45
C LEU A 199 3.54 -34.39 -15.63
N GLU A 200 2.93 -34.72 -16.78
CA GLU A 200 2.87 -33.83 -17.94
C GLU A 200 2.10 -32.55 -17.61
N LEU A 201 0.90 -32.69 -17.02
CA LEU A 201 0.11 -31.54 -16.57
C LEU A 201 0.84 -30.75 -15.48
N MET A 202 1.43 -31.44 -14.52
CA MET A 202 2.22 -30.81 -13.44
C MET A 202 3.34 -29.94 -14.02
N ASN A 203 4.10 -30.46 -14.99
CA ASN A 203 5.22 -29.75 -15.61
C ASN A 203 4.73 -28.59 -16.50
N ALA A 204 3.68 -28.80 -17.29
CA ALA A 204 3.11 -27.77 -18.16
C ALA A 204 2.59 -26.56 -17.36
N VAL A 205 1.87 -26.83 -16.27
CA VAL A 205 1.37 -25.79 -15.37
C VAL A 205 2.51 -25.19 -14.55
N GLY A 206 3.48 -25.99 -14.12
CA GLY A 206 4.65 -25.56 -13.36
C GLY A 206 5.53 -24.54 -14.07
N ALA A 207 5.58 -24.54 -15.41
CA ALA A 207 6.28 -23.53 -16.20
C ALA A 207 5.77 -22.09 -15.93
N THR A 208 4.51 -21.93 -15.52
CA THR A 208 3.90 -20.63 -15.22
C THR A 208 4.19 -20.13 -13.80
N TYR A 209 4.62 -21.01 -12.89
CA TYR A 209 4.83 -20.69 -11.47
C TYR A 209 5.84 -19.56 -11.27
N GLY A 210 7.04 -19.69 -11.86
CA GLY A 210 8.11 -18.71 -11.71
C GLY A 210 7.71 -17.29 -12.16
N PRO A 211 7.21 -17.12 -13.39
CA PRO A 211 6.71 -15.84 -13.88
C PRO A 211 5.58 -15.26 -13.03
N LEU A 212 4.56 -16.06 -12.68
CA LEU A 212 3.43 -15.60 -11.85
C LEU A 212 3.88 -15.16 -10.45
N SER A 213 4.82 -15.89 -9.85
CA SER A 213 5.39 -15.55 -8.55
C SER A 213 6.11 -14.21 -8.60
N LEU A 214 7.00 -14.00 -9.57
CA LEU A 214 7.69 -12.72 -9.75
C LEU A 214 6.71 -11.57 -10.00
N LEU A 215 5.73 -11.78 -10.89
CA LEU A 215 4.69 -10.80 -11.19
C LEU A 215 3.91 -10.42 -9.93
N ALA A 216 3.45 -11.40 -9.17
CA ALA A 216 2.71 -11.20 -7.93
C ALA A 216 3.52 -10.36 -6.93
N PHE A 217 4.76 -10.77 -6.62
CA PHE A 217 5.57 -10.08 -5.62
C PHE A 217 5.98 -8.67 -6.07
N VAL A 218 6.42 -8.49 -7.32
CA VAL A 218 6.82 -7.17 -7.85
C VAL A 218 5.66 -6.18 -7.78
N PHE A 219 4.49 -6.57 -8.30
CA PHE A 219 3.35 -5.69 -8.36
C PHE A 219 2.71 -5.44 -6.98
N LEU A 220 2.67 -6.45 -6.10
CA LEU A 220 2.22 -6.24 -4.72
C LEU A 220 3.15 -5.29 -3.97
N CYS A 221 4.47 -5.50 -4.02
CA CYS A 221 5.45 -4.63 -3.37
C CYS A 221 5.34 -3.19 -3.89
N ALA A 222 5.31 -3.02 -5.21
CA ALA A 222 5.16 -1.71 -5.84
C ALA A 222 3.84 -1.03 -5.45
N GLY A 223 2.74 -1.77 -5.40
CA GLY A 223 1.44 -1.26 -4.97
C GLY A 223 1.42 -0.79 -3.50
N PHE A 224 2.05 -1.53 -2.59
CA PHE A 224 2.13 -1.16 -1.18
C PHE A 224 3.03 0.05 -0.90
N VAL A 225 4.14 0.20 -1.65
CA VAL A 225 4.99 1.41 -1.60
C VAL A 225 4.32 2.59 -2.30
N GLY A 226 3.57 2.34 -3.36
CA GLY A 226 2.99 3.38 -4.21
C GLY A 226 2.07 4.33 -3.46
N GLN A 227 1.18 3.84 -2.59
CA GLN A 227 0.27 4.69 -1.81
C GLN A 227 1.01 5.72 -0.92
N PRO A 228 1.91 5.33 -0.01
CA PRO A 228 2.65 6.29 0.82
C PRO A 228 3.59 7.17 -0.01
N LEU A 229 4.17 6.65 -1.09
CA LEU A 229 5.06 7.42 -1.96
C LEU A 229 4.30 8.54 -2.70
N VAL A 230 3.16 8.24 -3.32
CA VAL A 230 2.32 9.23 -4.01
C VAL A 230 1.87 10.32 -3.04
N ARG A 231 1.51 9.95 -1.79
CA ARG A 231 1.16 10.93 -0.75
C ARG A 231 2.35 11.80 -0.38
N TYR A 232 3.50 11.19 -0.09
CA TYR A 232 4.72 11.92 0.27
C TYR A 232 5.13 12.92 -0.81
N VAL A 233 5.13 12.51 -2.08
CA VAL A 233 5.45 13.38 -3.22
C VAL A 233 4.45 14.53 -3.32
N ARG A 234 3.15 14.26 -3.16
CA ARG A 234 2.11 15.29 -3.22
C ARG A 234 2.22 16.27 -2.07
N ASP A 235 2.43 15.78 -0.85
CA ASP A 235 2.58 16.62 0.34
C ASP A 235 3.82 17.52 0.17
N ARG A 236 4.93 16.97 -0.33
CA ARG A 236 6.15 17.73 -0.61
C ARG A 236 5.96 18.78 -1.70
N ALA A 237 5.27 18.42 -2.79
CA ALA A 237 4.95 19.34 -3.88
C ALA A 237 4.03 20.47 -3.39
N ARG A 238 3.00 20.13 -2.60
CA ARG A 238 2.11 21.12 -1.97
C ARG A 238 2.89 22.05 -1.05
N HIS A 239 3.77 21.53 -0.20
CA HIS A 239 4.61 22.36 0.68
C HIS A 239 5.54 23.29 -0.12
N ALA A 240 6.12 22.81 -1.23
CA ALA A 240 6.95 23.64 -2.09
C ALA A 240 6.13 24.77 -2.73
N GLN A 241 4.95 24.44 -3.27
CA GLN A 241 4.02 25.40 -3.85
C GLN A 241 3.53 26.43 -2.83
N THR A 242 3.16 26.00 -1.61
CA THR A 242 2.80 26.91 -0.51
C THR A 242 3.97 27.83 -0.16
N SER A 243 5.18 27.30 -0.08
CA SER A 243 6.38 28.10 0.23
C SER A 243 6.69 29.14 -0.86
N GLU A 244 6.45 28.79 -2.13
CA GLU A 244 6.57 29.71 -3.25
C GLU A 244 5.51 30.82 -3.18
N MET A 245 4.24 30.47 -2.94
CA MET A 245 3.17 31.46 -2.75
C MET A 245 3.43 32.42 -1.58
N VAL A 246 3.96 31.93 -0.46
CA VAL A 246 4.39 32.80 0.66
C VAL A 246 5.49 33.77 0.22
N ARG A 247 6.48 33.31 -0.55
CA ARG A 247 7.55 34.19 -1.06
C ARG A 247 7.02 35.25 -2.02
N GLU A 248 6.04 34.87 -2.84
CA GLU A 248 5.40 35.77 -3.80
C GLU A 248 4.47 36.80 -3.09
N LEU A 249 3.77 36.41 -2.02
CA LEU A 249 2.90 37.29 -1.23
C LEU A 249 3.66 38.23 -0.29
N ASP A 250 4.88 37.87 0.15
CA ASP A 250 5.67 38.60 1.14
C ASP A 250 5.79 40.12 0.86
N PRO A 251 6.04 40.59 -0.38
CA PRO A 251 6.10 42.03 -0.68
C PRO A 251 4.75 42.74 -0.51
N LEU A 252 3.65 42.08 -0.88
CA LEU A 252 2.29 42.62 -0.73
C LEU A 252 1.89 42.67 0.74
N TRP A 253 2.20 41.62 1.49
CA TRP A 253 1.98 41.54 2.93
C TRP A 253 2.75 42.62 3.70
N ARG A 254 4.02 42.86 3.37
CA ARG A 254 4.80 43.95 3.97
C ARG A 254 4.16 45.32 3.72
N ARG A 255 3.70 45.58 2.49
CA ARG A 255 2.98 46.83 2.18
C ARG A 255 1.69 46.95 2.99
N ALA A 256 0.91 45.87 3.11
CA ALA A 256 -0.32 45.86 3.91
C ALA A 256 -0.04 46.16 5.40
N THR A 257 1.00 45.52 5.95
CA THR A 257 1.38 45.66 7.36
C THR A 257 1.94 47.06 7.68
N LEU A 258 2.53 47.75 6.71
CA LEU A 258 2.99 49.13 6.88
C LEU A 258 1.83 50.11 7.09
N VAL A 259 0.71 49.92 6.37
CA VAL A 259 -0.43 50.84 6.46
C VAL A 259 -1.41 50.43 7.56
N ARG A 260 -1.52 49.12 7.82
CA ARG A 260 -2.25 48.57 8.95
C ARG A 260 -1.33 47.62 9.73
N PRO A 261 -0.60 48.11 10.73
CA PRO A 261 0.17 47.25 11.62
C PRO A 261 -0.80 46.27 12.28
N GLY A 262 -0.72 44.99 11.93
CA GLY A 262 -1.48 43.96 12.63
C GLY A 262 -1.09 43.93 14.11
N LEU A 263 -1.93 43.32 14.95
CA LEU A 263 -1.64 43.00 16.37
C LEU A 263 -0.37 42.11 16.56
N SER A 264 0.25 41.75 15.45
CA SER A 264 1.40 40.90 15.19
C SER A 264 2.74 41.35 15.80
N GLY A 265 2.84 42.60 16.26
CA GLY A 265 4.06 43.13 16.90
C GLY A 265 4.30 42.63 18.33
N THR A 266 3.30 41.98 18.96
CA THR A 266 3.38 41.56 20.35
C THR A 266 3.03 40.06 20.50
N ASN A 267 4.02 39.29 20.96
CA ASN A 267 3.95 37.98 21.63
C ASN A 267 3.95 36.65 20.83
N SER A 268 5.09 35.95 20.98
CA SER A 268 5.21 34.62 21.63
C SER A 268 4.70 33.34 20.94
N LEU A 269 4.85 33.19 19.62
CA LEU A 269 4.56 31.92 18.91
C LEU A 269 5.65 31.55 17.88
N GLY A 270 6.92 31.73 18.27
CA GLY A 270 8.09 31.47 17.41
C GLY A 270 8.21 30.05 16.83
N SER A 271 7.46 29.07 17.34
CA SER A 271 7.46 27.69 16.82
C SER A 271 6.36 27.39 15.80
N SER A 272 5.32 28.24 15.68
CA SER A 272 4.19 28.01 14.77
C SER A 272 4.38 28.67 13.39
N LEU A 273 5.42 29.51 13.24
CA LEU A 273 5.76 30.22 12.00
C LEU A 273 6.62 29.40 11.04
N ASP A 274 7.08 28.22 11.45
CA ASP A 274 7.80 27.29 10.56
C ASP A 274 6.86 26.54 9.61
N ASP A 275 5.55 26.53 9.86
CA ASP A 275 4.57 25.92 8.97
C ASP A 275 4.16 26.91 7.86
N PRO A 276 4.52 26.65 6.59
CA PRO A 276 4.22 27.55 5.48
C PRO A 276 2.71 27.67 5.21
N GLU A 277 1.86 26.69 5.55
CA GLU A 277 0.39 26.83 5.36
C GLU A 277 -0.21 27.83 6.38
N VAL A 278 0.23 27.78 7.64
CA VAL A 278 -0.18 28.73 8.69
C VAL A 278 0.28 30.14 8.35
N ARG A 279 1.52 30.26 7.86
CA ARG A 279 2.06 31.54 7.41
C ARG A 279 1.26 32.10 6.22
N LEU A 280 0.99 31.28 5.20
CA LEU A 280 0.22 31.70 4.03
C LEU A 280 -1.19 32.16 4.41
N HIS A 281 -1.89 31.40 5.27
CA HIS A 281 -3.23 31.76 5.73
C HIS A 281 -3.25 33.13 6.41
N ARG A 282 -2.27 33.39 7.27
CA ARG A 282 -2.15 34.65 7.99
C ARG A 282 -1.86 35.83 7.05
N GLU A 283 -0.90 35.68 6.13
CA GLU A 283 -0.55 36.75 5.18
C GLU A 283 -1.77 37.17 4.36
N ILE A 284 -2.59 36.19 3.92
CA ILE A 284 -3.84 36.46 3.19
C ILE A 284 -4.84 37.25 4.04
N VAL A 285 -5.06 36.85 5.29
CA VAL A 285 -6.00 37.54 6.20
C VAL A 285 -5.56 38.98 6.47
N GLU A 286 -4.27 39.21 6.75
CA GLU A 286 -3.76 40.54 7.04
C GLU A 286 -3.83 41.47 5.81
N ILE A 287 -3.59 40.95 4.60
CA ILE A 287 -3.78 41.70 3.35
C ILE A 287 -5.27 42.03 3.13
N ARG A 288 -6.17 41.06 3.30
CA ARG A 288 -7.62 41.26 3.14
C ARG A 288 -8.16 42.31 4.12
N ASP A 289 -7.72 42.26 5.37
CA ASP A 289 -8.08 43.25 6.36
C ASP A 289 -7.63 44.67 5.95
N ALA A 290 -6.40 44.82 5.47
CA ALA A 290 -5.89 46.12 5.00
C ALA A 290 -6.66 46.66 3.80
N MET A 291 -7.19 45.78 2.94
CA MET A 291 -8.06 46.18 1.81
C MET A 291 -9.45 46.64 2.24
N ILE A 292 -9.99 46.11 3.35
CA ILE A 292 -11.35 46.39 3.82
C ILE A 292 -11.39 47.58 4.78
N ASP A 293 -10.29 47.85 5.51
CA ASP A 293 -10.23 48.90 6.52
C ASP A 293 -10.40 50.30 5.88
N PRO A 294 -11.51 51.00 6.13
CA PRO A 294 -11.78 52.30 5.52
C PRO A 294 -10.88 53.42 6.06
N ARG A 295 -10.10 53.15 7.12
CA ARG A 295 -9.18 54.13 7.74
C ARG A 295 -7.83 54.20 7.03
N VAL A 296 -7.58 53.29 6.09
CA VAL A 296 -6.29 53.04 5.46
C VAL A 296 -6.47 53.03 3.94
N SER A 297 -5.62 53.77 3.21
CA SER A 297 -5.58 53.68 1.74
C SER A 297 -4.59 52.60 1.31
N PHE A 298 -5.11 51.42 0.98
CA PHE A 298 -4.31 50.30 0.47
C PHE A 298 -4.80 49.87 -0.91
N GLU A 299 -4.11 50.33 -1.96
CA GLU A 299 -4.42 49.94 -3.33
C GLU A 299 -3.68 48.67 -3.74
N VAL A 300 -4.44 47.72 -4.28
CA VAL A 300 -3.93 46.43 -4.76
C VAL A 300 -4.03 46.41 -6.29
N THR A 301 -2.91 46.15 -6.96
CA THR A 301 -2.87 46.09 -8.42
C THR A 301 -3.59 44.84 -8.95
N GLY A 302 -3.98 44.84 -10.23
CA GLY A 302 -4.56 43.67 -10.89
C GLY A 302 -3.75 42.36 -10.72
N PRO A 303 -2.42 42.35 -10.95
CA PRO A 303 -1.60 41.15 -10.72
C PRO A 303 -1.52 40.74 -9.24
N ASP A 304 -1.44 41.70 -8.31
CA ASP A 304 -1.43 41.41 -6.87
C ASP A 304 -2.74 40.74 -6.42
N ARG A 305 -3.88 41.18 -6.97
CA ARG A 305 -5.19 40.59 -6.70
C ARG A 305 -5.29 39.16 -7.23
N ALA A 306 -4.81 38.91 -8.44
CA ALA A 306 -4.80 37.56 -9.02
C ALA A 306 -3.91 36.58 -8.23
N LEU A 307 -2.80 37.06 -7.69
CA LEU A 307 -1.89 36.29 -6.85
C LEU A 307 -2.52 35.98 -5.48
N LEU A 308 -3.22 36.95 -4.87
CA LEU A 308 -3.99 36.73 -3.63
C LEU A 308 -5.11 35.70 -3.81
N GLU A 309 -5.88 35.80 -4.90
CA GLU A 309 -6.96 34.86 -5.22
C GLU A 309 -6.43 33.44 -5.48
N ARG A 310 -5.29 33.30 -6.15
CA ARG A 310 -4.64 32.00 -6.38
C ARG A 310 -4.17 31.36 -5.06
N ALA A 311 -3.58 32.15 -4.18
CA ALA A 311 -3.13 31.68 -2.87
C ALA A 311 -4.31 31.25 -1.98
N GLU A 312 -5.41 32.00 -2.02
CA GLU A 312 -6.66 31.66 -1.33
C GLU A 312 -7.30 30.37 -1.89
N ALA A 313 -7.35 30.23 -3.23
CA ALA A 313 -7.82 29.02 -3.91
C ALA A 313 -6.98 27.78 -3.54
N HIS A 314 -5.65 27.92 -3.44
CA HIS A 314 -4.74 26.85 -3.03
C HIS A 314 -4.98 26.39 -1.58
N LEU A 315 -5.19 27.33 -0.65
CA LEU A 315 -5.51 27.00 0.75
C LEU A 315 -6.88 26.31 0.90
N LEU A 316 -7.87 26.76 0.13
CA LEU A 316 -9.21 26.14 0.09
C LEU A 316 -9.21 24.79 -0.65
N GLY A 317 -8.10 24.39 -1.28
CA GLY A 317 -8.00 23.18 -2.07
C GLY A 317 -8.78 23.23 -3.39
N ALA A 318 -9.15 24.44 -3.83
CA ALA A 318 -9.95 24.67 -5.04
C ALA A 318 -9.17 24.37 -6.32
N ASP A 319 -7.82 24.44 -6.31
CA ASP A 319 -6.99 24.07 -7.46
C ASP A 319 -7.14 22.59 -7.88
N ALA A 320 -7.60 21.71 -6.98
CA ALA A 320 -7.89 20.31 -7.31
C ALA A 320 -9.30 20.09 -7.90
N ARG A 321 -10.22 21.06 -7.79
CA ARG A 321 -11.59 20.99 -8.34
C ARG A 321 -11.79 21.94 -9.54
N GLY A 322 -11.09 23.07 -9.57
CA GLY A 322 -11.21 24.09 -10.63
C GLY A 322 -10.69 23.64 -11.99
N ALA A 323 -9.73 22.71 -12.04
CA ALA A 323 -9.25 22.15 -13.31
C ALA A 323 -10.28 21.25 -14.04
N LEU A 324 -11.37 20.84 -13.36
CA LEU A 324 -12.48 20.09 -13.96
C LEU A 324 -13.66 21.00 -14.37
N GLU A 325 -13.72 22.23 -13.88
CA GLU A 325 -14.79 23.18 -14.23
C GLU A 325 -14.38 24.21 -15.29
N SER A 326 -13.09 24.31 -15.66
CA SER A 326 -12.63 25.19 -16.73
C SER A 326 -12.80 24.62 -18.14
N VAL A 327 -13.82 23.80 -18.40
CA VAL A 327 -14.30 23.50 -19.75
C VAL A 327 -15.50 24.43 -20.03
N PRO A 328 -15.34 25.50 -20.81
CA PRO A 328 -16.46 26.35 -21.17
C PRO A 328 -17.37 25.57 -22.14
N GLY A 329 -18.55 25.15 -21.67
CA GLY A 329 -19.55 24.55 -22.55
C GLY A 329 -20.50 23.50 -21.98
N ARG A 330 -20.90 23.56 -20.69
CA ARG A 330 -22.06 22.78 -20.23
C ARG A 330 -23.03 23.65 -19.43
N PRO A 331 -24.28 23.83 -19.90
CA PRO A 331 -25.29 24.55 -19.12
C PRO A 331 -25.65 23.74 -17.87
N ALA A 332 -25.86 24.49 -16.79
CA ALA A 332 -26.31 23.97 -15.50
C ALA A 332 -27.56 23.10 -15.69
N ARG A 333 -27.49 21.83 -15.28
CA ARG A 333 -28.68 20.99 -15.16
C ARG A 333 -29.55 21.56 -14.05
N GLU A 334 -30.68 22.15 -14.44
CA GLU A 334 -31.80 22.44 -13.57
C GLU A 334 -32.14 21.21 -12.72
N ARG A 335 -32.18 21.40 -11.40
CA ARG A 335 -32.82 20.44 -10.50
C ARG A 335 -34.32 20.57 -10.69
N GLY A 336 -34.88 19.74 -11.55
CA GLY A 336 -36.32 19.49 -11.62
C GLY A 336 -36.76 18.65 -10.42
N GLN A 337 -37.75 19.17 -9.70
CA GLN A 337 -38.63 18.45 -8.79
C GLN A 337 -39.28 17.26 -9.52
N VAL A 338 -39.26 16.06 -8.93
CA VAL A 338 -40.40 15.17 -8.59
C VAL A 338 -39.88 14.14 -7.59
#